data_AF-A0A661L3K0-F1
#
_entry.id   AF-A0A661L3K0-F1
#
_cell.length_a   1.000
_cell.length_b   1.000
_cell.length_c   1.000
_cell.angle_alpha   90.00
_cell.angle_beta   90.00
_cell.angle_gamma   90.00
#
_symmetry.space_group_name_H-M   'P 1'
#
loop_
_entity.id
_entity.type
_entity.pdbx_description
1 polymer ?
#
loop_
_entity_poly.entity_id
_entity_poly.type
_entity_poly.pdbx_seq_one_letter_code
_entity_poly.pdbx_strand_id
1 'polypeptide(L)'
;MVEITCPQCNYTKNIPIEKIPPGTRWIKCPKCGNRFKYLKKKEGVETEKRDATPWERRLELGLWKGVKQTIKSVLFSPKNMFSSMPVRGGWREPLAFGLLVGSISSMCAFFWEFLIANSGLLRPFEGFSISLSSPIIFLIFIFLSPLLVSIGIFVSSLIIHLLLLLVKAGNNRFEATFRVVAYSQATRIWSILPFIGSPIGWVWRSIVQIIGLKEAHETSYLRIIVAFSIPIVLLLLIVVGAVFFIISHIMA
;
A
#
# COMPACT_ATOMS: atom_id res chain seq x y z
N MET A 1 21.73 -23.90 -16.26
CA MET A 1 21.84 -25.12 -17.11
C MET A 1 20.52 -25.85 -17.02
N VAL A 2 20.07 -26.54 -18.06
CA VAL A 2 18.84 -27.33 -18.03
C VAL A 2 19.16 -28.80 -18.27
N GLU A 3 18.63 -29.66 -17.40
CA GLU A 3 18.67 -31.10 -17.55
C GLU A 3 17.49 -31.57 -18.43
N ILE A 4 17.78 -32.29 -19.51
CA ILE A 4 16.76 -32.85 -20.40
C ILE A 4 16.87 -34.36 -20.39
N THR A 5 15.79 -35.03 -19.99
CA THR A 5 15.67 -36.50 -19.99
C THR A 5 14.72 -36.96 -21.07
N CYS A 6 15.16 -37.92 -21.88
CA CYS A 6 14.34 -38.51 -22.94
C CYS A 6 13.35 -39.54 -22.34
N PRO A 7 12.03 -39.43 -22.61
CA PRO A 7 11.02 -40.32 -22.02
C PRO A 7 11.09 -41.77 -22.52
N GLN A 8 11.70 -42.00 -23.69
CA GLN A 8 11.75 -43.35 -24.30
C GLN A 8 12.95 -44.19 -23.85
N CYS A 9 14.15 -43.58 -23.73
CA CYS A 9 15.39 -44.32 -23.43
C CYS A 9 16.10 -43.85 -22.17
N ASN A 10 15.46 -42.95 -21.42
CA ASN A 10 15.95 -42.34 -20.18
C ASN A 10 17.34 -41.70 -20.28
N TYR A 11 17.76 -41.30 -21.48
CA TYR A 11 19.01 -40.58 -21.68
C TYR A 11 18.88 -39.14 -21.19
N THR A 12 19.82 -38.71 -20.36
CA THR A 12 19.85 -37.39 -19.75
C THR A 12 21.06 -36.59 -20.23
N LYS A 13 20.86 -35.30 -20.52
CA LYS A 13 21.94 -34.38 -20.91
C LYS A 13 21.72 -32.98 -20.33
N ASN A 14 22.80 -32.38 -19.83
CA ASN A 14 22.81 -31.01 -19.33
C ASN A 14 23.25 -30.04 -20.45
N ILE A 15 22.43 -29.02 -20.71
CA ILE A 15 22.69 -28.02 -21.78
C ILE A 15 22.58 -26.60 -21.19
N PRO A 16 23.53 -25.68 -21.48
CA PRO A 16 23.41 -24.27 -21.13
C PRO A 16 22.19 -23.62 -21.79
N ILE A 17 21.50 -22.72 -21.09
CA ILE A 17 20.23 -22.11 -21.57
C ILE A 17 20.49 -21.27 -22.83
N GLU A 18 21.67 -20.66 -22.92
CA GLU A 18 22.12 -19.78 -24.01
C GLU A 18 22.23 -20.51 -25.35
N LYS A 19 22.41 -21.84 -25.31
CA LYS A 19 22.52 -22.69 -26.50
C LYS A 19 21.16 -23.20 -27.02
N ILE A 20 20.05 -22.91 -26.33
CA ILE A 20 18.71 -23.35 -26.73
C ILE A 20 18.01 -22.20 -27.46
N PRO A 21 17.68 -22.33 -28.75
CA PRO A 21 16.98 -21.29 -29.49
C PRO A 21 15.63 -20.94 -28.81
N PRO A 22 15.29 -19.64 -28.72
CA PRO A 22 14.01 -19.21 -28.16
C PRO A 22 12.85 -19.80 -28.97
N GLY A 23 11.83 -20.32 -28.28
CA GLY A 23 10.65 -20.93 -28.92
C GLY A 23 10.78 -22.41 -29.31
N THR A 24 11.88 -23.08 -28.95
CA THR A 24 12.05 -24.53 -29.20
C THR A 24 10.90 -25.34 -28.57
N ARG A 25 10.08 -26.00 -29.40
CA ARG A 25 8.96 -26.87 -28.96
C ARG A 25 9.27 -28.35 -29.00
N TRP A 26 10.23 -28.78 -29.82
CA TRP A 26 10.53 -30.18 -30.09
C TRP A 26 12.04 -30.42 -30.06
N ILE A 27 12.45 -31.52 -29.43
CA ILE A 27 13.85 -31.94 -29.38
C ILE A 27 13.96 -33.38 -29.85
N LYS A 28 15.05 -33.69 -30.55
CA LYS A 28 15.40 -35.05 -30.97
C LYS A 28 16.45 -35.63 -30.01
N CYS A 29 16.18 -36.79 -29.43
CA CYS A 29 17.14 -37.50 -28.59
C CYS A 29 18.34 -37.97 -29.44
N PRO A 30 19.61 -37.69 -29.04
CA PRO A 30 20.78 -38.17 -29.77
C PRO A 30 21.02 -39.68 -29.60
N LYS A 31 20.49 -40.30 -28.53
CA LYS A 31 20.69 -41.72 -28.24
C LYS A 31 19.70 -42.65 -28.94
N CYS A 32 18.41 -42.33 -28.91
CA CYS A 32 17.36 -43.19 -29.50
C CYS A 32 16.64 -42.59 -30.71
N GLY A 33 16.94 -41.33 -31.07
CA GLY A 33 16.29 -40.66 -32.19
C GLY A 33 14.86 -40.17 -31.94
N ASN A 34 14.26 -40.47 -30.77
CA ASN A 34 12.90 -40.06 -30.43
C ASN A 34 12.72 -38.53 -30.50
N ARG A 35 11.60 -38.08 -31.07
CA ARG A 35 11.19 -36.68 -31.06
C ARG A 35 10.14 -36.48 -29.98
N PHE A 36 10.45 -35.65 -28.98
CA PHE A 36 9.55 -35.36 -27.88
C PHE A 36 9.42 -33.85 -27.66
N LYS A 37 8.29 -33.44 -27.07
CA LYS A 37 8.05 -32.03 -26.75
C LYS A 37 9.06 -31.58 -25.71
N TYR A 38 9.74 -30.46 -25.98
CA TYR A 38 10.50 -29.78 -24.95
C TYR A 38 9.52 -29.09 -24.01
N LEU A 39 9.18 -29.80 -22.94
CA LEU A 39 8.61 -29.17 -21.77
C LEU A 39 9.78 -28.41 -21.14
N LYS A 40 9.95 -27.14 -21.52
CA LYS A 40 10.72 -26.21 -20.69
C LYS A 40 10.06 -26.30 -19.33
N LYS A 41 10.65 -27.05 -18.40
CA LYS A 41 10.36 -26.88 -16.99
C LYS A 41 10.59 -25.40 -16.82
N LYS A 42 9.51 -24.63 -16.63
CA LYS A 42 9.65 -23.35 -15.98
C LYS A 42 10.17 -23.74 -14.59
N GLU A 43 11.48 -24.01 -14.48
CA GLU A 43 12.27 -23.39 -13.41
C GLU A 43 11.67 -22.01 -13.33
N GLY A 44 10.99 -21.77 -12.22
CA GLY A 44 9.90 -20.82 -12.16
C GLY A 44 10.26 -19.57 -12.97
N VAL A 45 9.25 -18.91 -13.50
CA VAL A 45 9.35 -17.47 -13.28
C VAL A 45 9.64 -17.39 -11.78
N GLU A 46 10.88 -17.12 -11.40
CA GLU A 46 11.18 -16.51 -10.12
C GLU A 46 10.32 -15.27 -10.20
N THR A 47 9.05 -15.41 -9.82
CA THR A 47 8.33 -14.33 -9.19
C THR A 47 9.35 -13.89 -8.16
N GLU A 48 10.05 -12.78 -8.44
CA GLU A 48 10.99 -12.13 -7.54
C GLU A 48 10.49 -12.45 -6.15
N LYS A 49 11.24 -13.29 -5.42
CA LYS A 49 10.73 -13.93 -4.22
C LYS A 49 10.46 -12.79 -3.26
N ARG A 50 9.20 -12.35 -3.21
CA ARG A 50 8.82 -11.15 -2.49
C ARG A 50 8.95 -11.50 -1.02
N ASP A 51 10.01 -10.98 -0.40
CA ASP A 51 10.39 -11.33 0.96
C ASP A 51 9.45 -10.73 1.98
N ALA A 52 9.18 -11.49 3.03
CA ALA A 52 8.39 -11.02 4.16
C ALA A 52 8.94 -9.70 4.71
N THR A 53 8.05 -8.75 4.97
CA THR A 53 8.44 -7.43 5.48
C THR A 53 9.09 -7.53 6.86
N PRO A 54 9.84 -6.51 7.33
CA PRO A 54 10.42 -6.54 8.67
C PRO A 54 9.38 -6.77 9.78
N TRP A 55 8.14 -6.30 9.61
CA TRP A 55 7.03 -6.56 10.53
C TRP A 55 6.55 -8.02 10.49
N GLU A 56 6.46 -8.61 9.29
CA GLU A 56 6.06 -10.01 9.12
C GLU A 56 7.11 -10.96 9.72
N ARG A 57 8.38 -10.56 9.70
CA ARG A 57 9.50 -11.27 10.32
C ARG A 57 9.73 -10.92 11.79
N ARG A 58 8.76 -10.28 12.47
CA ARG A 58 8.92 -9.85 13.87
C ARG A 58 9.20 -10.99 14.85
N LEU A 59 8.79 -12.22 14.55
CA LEU A 59 9.10 -13.39 15.39
C LEU A 59 10.59 -13.74 15.34
N GLU A 60 11.26 -13.49 14.20
CA GLU A 60 12.71 -13.68 14.03
C GLU A 60 13.51 -12.47 14.54
N LEU A 61 13.03 -11.26 14.26
CA LEU A 61 13.74 -10.02 14.53
C LEU A 61 13.50 -9.46 15.94
N GLY A 62 12.41 -9.88 16.60
CA GLY A 62 11.84 -9.25 17.77
C GLY A 62 10.85 -8.13 17.41
N LEU A 63 9.82 -7.94 18.25
CA LEU A 63 8.70 -7.00 18.01
C LEU A 63 9.18 -5.58 17.74
N TRP A 64 9.99 -5.01 18.64
CA TRP A 64 10.46 -3.63 18.52
C TRP A 64 11.33 -3.40 17.28
N LYS A 65 12.20 -4.36 16.97
CA LYS A 65 13.05 -4.29 15.78
C LYS A 65 12.19 -4.34 14.52
N GLY A 66 11.20 -5.24 14.46
CA GLY A 66 10.24 -5.34 13.36
C GLY A 66 9.45 -4.05 13.13
N VAL A 67 8.92 -3.44 14.20
CA VAL A 67 8.21 -2.14 14.13
C VAL A 67 9.14 -1.04 13.63
N LYS A 68 10.29 -0.85 14.28
CA LYS A 68 11.23 0.23 13.95
C LYS A 68 11.77 0.11 12.53
N GLN A 69 12.13 -1.11 12.11
CA GLN A 69 12.62 -1.34 10.75
C GLN A 69 11.53 -1.14 9.70
N THR A 70 10.29 -1.53 9.98
CA THR A 70 9.17 -1.29 9.07
C THR A 70 8.90 0.20 8.93
N ILE A 71 8.81 0.94 10.05
CA ILE A 71 8.63 2.40 10.03
C ILE A 71 9.76 3.07 9.25
N LYS A 72 11.02 2.74 9.55
CA LYS A 72 12.18 3.30 8.84
C LYS A 72 12.13 3.00 7.34
N SER A 73 11.80 1.77 6.96
CA SER A 73 11.76 1.35 5.56
C SER A 73 10.62 2.03 4.80
N VAL A 74 9.44 2.17 5.39
CA VAL A 74 8.31 2.87 4.79
C VAL A 74 8.60 4.37 4.65
N LEU A 75 9.21 5.00 5.66
CA LEU A 75 9.48 6.44 5.65
C LEU A 75 10.61 6.85 4.70
N PHE A 76 11.71 6.09 4.69
CA PHE A 76 12.96 6.52 4.05
C PHE A 76 13.42 5.62 2.90
N SER A 77 12.81 4.45 2.71
CA SER A 77 13.11 3.56 1.59
C SER A 77 11.84 2.89 1.02
N PRO A 78 10.76 3.65 0.77
CA PRO A 78 9.45 3.09 0.40
C PRO A 78 9.53 2.24 -0.87
N LYS A 79 10.33 2.65 -1.86
CA LYS A 79 10.52 1.88 -3.09
C LYS A 79 11.02 0.46 -2.80
N ASN A 80 12.12 0.34 -2.05
CA ASN A 80 12.72 -0.95 -1.70
C ASN A 80 11.78 -1.78 -0.83
N MET A 81 11.05 -1.15 0.09
CA MET A 81 10.08 -1.81 0.96
C MET A 81 8.91 -2.41 0.18
N PHE A 82 8.31 -1.66 -0.73
CA PHE A 82 7.10 -2.10 -1.44
C PHE A 82 7.38 -2.94 -2.68
N SER A 83 8.58 -2.84 -3.27
CA SER A 83 9.00 -3.74 -4.35
C SER A 83 9.22 -5.16 -3.84
N SER A 84 9.83 -5.32 -2.66
CA SER A 84 10.08 -6.64 -2.06
C SER A 84 8.89 -7.20 -1.29
N MET A 85 7.94 -6.37 -0.83
CA MET A 85 6.77 -6.84 -0.08
C MET A 85 5.88 -7.78 -0.89
N PRO A 86 5.44 -8.93 -0.33
CA PRO A 86 4.53 -9.81 -1.02
C PRO A 86 3.19 -9.12 -1.37
N VAL A 87 2.57 -9.57 -2.46
CA VAL A 87 1.26 -9.05 -2.93
C VAL A 87 0.12 -10.03 -2.66
N ARG A 88 0.47 -11.19 -2.07
CA ARG A 88 -0.41 -12.29 -1.64
C ARG A 88 0.12 -12.83 -0.31
N GLY A 89 -0.74 -13.45 0.49
CA GLY A 89 -0.38 -13.96 1.83
C GLY A 89 -1.35 -13.58 2.95
N GLY A 90 -2.36 -12.77 2.63
CA GLY A 90 -3.41 -12.34 3.55
C GLY A 90 -3.22 -10.91 4.05
N TRP A 91 -4.24 -10.44 4.77
CA TRP A 91 -4.39 -9.05 5.20
C TRP A 91 -4.10 -8.85 6.69
N ARG A 92 -4.00 -9.94 7.47
CA ARG A 92 -3.86 -9.90 8.93
C ARG A 92 -2.60 -9.19 9.38
N GLU A 93 -1.47 -9.49 8.75
CA GLU A 93 -0.17 -8.95 9.12
C GLU A 93 -0.06 -7.44 8.87
N PRO A 94 -0.35 -6.94 7.66
CA PRO A 94 -0.44 -5.51 7.39
C PRO A 94 -1.48 -4.82 8.27
N LEU A 95 -2.66 -5.43 8.50
CA LEU A 95 -3.69 -4.86 9.37
C LEU A 95 -3.18 -4.71 10.80
N ALA A 96 -2.50 -5.72 11.35
CA ALA A 96 -1.95 -5.66 12.70
C ALA A 96 -0.92 -4.52 12.84
N PHE A 97 -0.03 -4.36 11.86
CA PHE A 97 0.91 -3.23 11.83
C PHE A 97 0.17 -1.89 11.73
N GLY A 98 -0.76 -1.79 10.78
CA GLY A 98 -1.53 -0.57 10.52
C GLY A 98 -2.38 -0.16 11.72
N LEU A 99 -2.98 -1.11 12.42
CA LEU A 99 -3.70 -0.90 13.67
C LEU A 99 -2.76 -0.45 14.78
N LEU A 100 -1.62 -1.12 14.97
CA LEU A 100 -0.67 -0.75 16.01
C LEU A 100 -0.18 0.69 15.84
N VAL A 101 0.42 0.99 14.69
CA VAL A 101 1.01 2.32 14.46
C VAL A 101 -0.08 3.37 14.25
N GLY A 102 -1.11 3.05 13.47
CA GLY A 102 -2.19 3.98 13.17
C GLY A 102 -3.00 4.37 14.41
N SER A 103 -3.29 3.44 15.33
CA SER A 103 -4.04 3.77 16.55
C SER A 103 -3.21 4.62 17.51
N ILE A 104 -1.96 4.23 17.78
CA ILE A 104 -1.05 5.01 18.63
C ILE A 104 -0.88 6.43 18.07
N SER A 105 -0.64 6.56 16.76
CA SER A 105 -0.55 7.87 16.12
C SER A 105 -1.85 8.67 16.16
N SER A 106 -3.02 8.01 16.05
CA SER A 106 -4.33 8.68 16.20
C SER A 106 -4.53 9.20 17.61
N MET A 107 -4.15 8.41 18.61
CA MET A 107 -4.23 8.81 20.01
C MET A 107 -3.37 10.05 20.29
N CYS A 108 -2.14 10.11 19.75
CA CYS A 108 -1.30 11.31 19.83
C CYS A 108 -1.94 12.52 19.13
N ALA A 109 -2.57 12.32 17.97
CA ALA A 109 -3.25 13.39 17.24
C ALA A 109 -4.44 13.95 18.03
N PHE A 110 -5.33 13.08 18.52
CA PHE A 110 -6.47 13.48 19.35
C PHE A 110 -6.04 14.16 20.65
N PHE A 111 -4.91 13.73 21.23
CA PHE A 111 -4.35 14.38 22.40
C PHE A 111 -3.92 15.82 22.09
N TRP A 112 -3.23 16.07 20.98
CA TRP A 112 -2.87 17.43 20.57
C TRP A 112 -4.10 18.27 20.26
N GLU A 113 -5.09 17.73 19.55
CA GLU A 113 -6.35 18.41 19.25
C GLU A 113 -7.07 18.83 20.54
N PHE A 114 -7.15 17.94 21.53
CA PHE A 114 -7.74 18.23 22.84
C PHE A 114 -6.99 19.35 23.58
N LEU A 115 -5.65 19.30 23.63
CA LEU A 115 -4.85 20.33 24.29
C LEU A 115 -5.00 21.69 23.61
N ILE A 116 -4.94 21.73 22.27
CA ILE A 116 -5.07 22.96 21.50
C ILE A 116 -6.46 23.57 21.70
N ALA A 117 -7.52 22.75 21.64
CA ALA A 117 -8.90 23.20 21.84
C ALA A 117 -9.11 23.82 23.23
N ASN A 118 -8.45 23.29 24.27
CA ASN A 118 -8.57 23.79 25.63
C ASN A 118 -7.55 24.90 25.98
N SER A 119 -6.51 25.09 25.17
CA SER A 119 -5.47 26.11 25.42
C SER A 119 -5.91 27.56 25.19
N GLY A 120 -7.01 27.77 24.47
CA GLY A 120 -7.46 29.10 24.02
C GLY A 120 -6.63 29.71 22.87
N LEU A 121 -5.58 29.03 22.39
CA LEU A 121 -4.69 29.49 21.31
C LEU A 121 -5.41 29.78 19.99
N LEU A 122 -6.48 29.02 19.69
CA LEU A 122 -7.25 29.12 18.45
C LEU A 122 -8.60 29.85 18.62
N ARG A 123 -8.83 30.54 19.74
CA ARG A 123 -10.05 31.32 20.00
C ARG A 123 -10.50 32.23 18.84
N PRO A 124 -9.60 32.94 18.12
CA PRO A 124 -10.00 33.77 16.97
C PRO A 124 -10.57 32.98 15.77
N PHE A 125 -10.39 31.66 15.74
CA PHE A 125 -10.81 30.76 14.66
C PHE A 125 -11.93 29.78 15.09
N GLU A 126 -12.55 29.99 16.26
CA GLU A 126 -13.53 29.09 16.89
C GLU A 126 -14.82 28.81 16.08
N GLY A 127 -15.10 29.57 15.02
CA GLY A 127 -16.19 29.27 14.07
C GLY A 127 -15.97 27.98 13.28
N PHE A 128 -14.75 27.44 13.26
CA PHE A 128 -14.39 26.18 12.61
C PHE A 128 -14.45 25.02 13.63
N SER A 129 -15.65 24.77 14.17
CA SER A 129 -16.11 23.55 14.85
C SER A 129 -15.05 22.64 15.51
N ILE A 130 -14.92 22.67 16.83
CA ILE A 130 -14.18 21.62 17.56
C ILE A 130 -15.06 21.01 18.67
N SER A 131 -15.73 19.92 18.30
CA SER A 131 -16.46 19.01 19.20
C SER A 131 -15.54 18.27 20.20
N LEU A 132 -14.21 18.45 20.13
CA LEU A 132 -13.20 17.73 20.92
C LEU A 132 -12.72 18.47 22.17
N SER A 133 -13.24 19.67 22.49
CA SER A 133 -12.94 20.34 23.77
C SER A 133 -13.49 19.56 24.97
N SER A 134 -14.57 18.80 24.77
CA SER A 134 -15.16 17.93 25.79
C SER A 134 -14.23 16.75 26.14
N PRO A 135 -13.85 16.57 27.43
CA PRO A 135 -13.05 15.43 27.87
C PRO A 135 -13.70 14.08 27.58
N ILE A 136 -15.04 14.00 27.65
CA ILE A 136 -15.79 12.76 27.37
C ILE A 136 -15.64 12.38 25.90
N ILE A 137 -15.78 13.36 24.99
CA ILE A 137 -15.66 13.12 23.55
C ILE A 137 -14.22 12.70 23.22
N PHE A 138 -13.22 13.38 23.78
CA PHE A 138 -11.81 12.99 23.67
C PHE A 138 -11.58 11.53 24.06
N LEU A 139 -12.07 11.10 25.23
CA LEU A 139 -11.92 9.71 25.70
C LEU A 139 -12.61 8.69 24.77
N ILE A 140 -13.79 9.03 24.23
CA ILE A 140 -14.48 8.19 23.24
C ILE A 140 -13.61 8.01 21.99
N PHE A 141 -13.01 9.08 21.46
CA PHE A 141 -12.14 8.98 20.28
C PHE A 141 -10.86 8.18 20.54
N ILE A 142 -10.25 8.33 21.73
CA ILE A 142 -9.10 7.51 22.13
C ILE A 142 -9.49 6.02 22.15
N PHE A 143 -10.59 5.69 22.81
CA PHE A 143 -11.09 4.31 22.92
C PHE A 143 -11.47 3.72 21.56
N LEU A 144 -12.18 4.49 20.73
CA LEU A 144 -12.65 4.05 19.42
C LEU A 144 -11.55 4.09 18.34
N SER A 145 -10.38 4.66 18.64
CA SER A 145 -9.32 4.86 17.65
C SER A 145 -8.91 3.59 16.89
N PRO A 146 -8.79 2.38 17.49
CA PRO A 146 -8.43 1.19 16.72
C PRO A 146 -9.53 0.78 15.74
N LEU A 147 -10.80 0.96 16.11
CA LEU A 147 -11.92 0.69 15.23
C LEU A 147 -11.95 1.69 14.06
N LEU A 148 -11.80 3.00 14.35
CA LEU A 148 -11.78 4.05 13.34
C LEU A 148 -10.61 3.87 12.37
N VAL A 149 -9.43 3.49 12.87
CA VAL A 149 -8.26 3.18 12.03
C VAL A 149 -8.52 1.95 11.17
N SER A 150 -9.10 0.88 11.73
CA SER A 150 -9.48 -0.31 10.97
C SER A 150 -10.39 0.04 9.80
N ILE A 151 -11.52 0.70 10.09
CA ILE A 151 -12.50 1.15 9.10
C ILE A 151 -11.81 2.04 8.05
N GLY A 152 -11.00 3.00 8.51
CA GLY A 152 -10.25 3.90 7.64
C GLY A 152 -9.32 3.16 6.69
N ILE A 153 -8.60 2.13 7.13
CA ILE A 153 -7.74 1.30 6.28
C ILE A 153 -8.58 0.56 5.24
N PHE A 154 -9.68 -0.09 5.62
CA PHE A 154 -10.55 -0.81 4.67
C PHE A 154 -11.17 0.12 3.62
N VAL A 155 -11.81 1.18 4.08
CA VAL A 155 -12.50 2.14 3.21
C VAL A 155 -11.51 2.80 2.27
N SER A 156 -10.37 3.29 2.77
CA SER A 156 -9.36 3.91 1.90
C SER A 156 -8.75 2.92 0.92
N SER A 157 -8.48 1.68 1.34
CA SER A 157 -8.01 0.63 0.43
C SER A 157 -9.02 0.33 -0.67
N LEU A 158 -10.32 0.27 -0.33
CA LEU A 158 -11.39 0.01 -1.28
C LEU A 158 -11.50 1.14 -2.29
N ILE A 159 -11.57 2.39 -1.82
CA ILE A 159 -11.65 3.58 -2.67
C ILE A 159 -10.44 3.61 -3.61
N ILE A 160 -9.21 3.50 -3.08
CA ILE A 160 -8.00 3.52 -3.90
C ILE A 160 -8.00 2.38 -4.91
N HIS A 161 -8.37 1.17 -4.51
CA HIS A 161 -8.39 0.03 -5.42
C HIS A 161 -9.39 0.23 -6.57
N LEU A 162 -10.59 0.75 -6.28
CA LEU A 162 -11.59 1.07 -7.30
C LEU A 162 -11.09 2.17 -8.26
N LEU A 163 -10.44 3.21 -7.74
CA LEU A 163 -9.83 4.26 -8.57
C LEU A 163 -8.71 3.69 -9.46
N LEU A 164 -7.89 2.78 -8.94
CA LEU A 164 -6.87 2.08 -9.73
C LEU A 164 -7.48 1.20 -10.83
N LEU A 165 -8.61 0.54 -10.57
CA LEU A 165 -9.31 -0.25 -11.58
C LEU A 165 -9.89 0.65 -12.68
N LEU A 166 -10.47 1.80 -12.32
CA LEU A 166 -11.01 2.78 -13.27
C LEU A 166 -9.97 3.26 -14.28
N VAL A 167 -8.73 3.49 -13.84
CA VAL A 167 -7.61 3.92 -14.71
C VAL A 167 -6.79 2.76 -15.29
N LYS A 168 -7.26 1.51 -15.13
CA LYS A 168 -6.55 0.29 -15.58
C LYS A 168 -5.12 0.19 -15.04
N ALA A 169 -4.94 0.51 -13.76
CA ALA A 169 -3.69 0.40 -13.01
C ALA A 169 -3.68 -0.72 -11.96
N GLY A 170 -4.81 -1.37 -11.69
CA GLY A 170 -4.93 -2.46 -10.72
C GLY A 170 -4.44 -3.82 -11.23
N ASN A 171 -3.14 -3.97 -11.55
CA ASN A 171 -2.62 -5.24 -12.10
C ASN A 171 -2.59 -6.38 -11.06
N ASN A 172 -2.37 -6.03 -9.79
CA ASN A 172 -2.51 -6.94 -8.65
C ASN A 172 -3.85 -6.76 -7.90
N ARG A 173 -4.23 -7.78 -7.13
CA ARG A 173 -5.52 -7.85 -6.40
C ARG A 173 -5.63 -6.78 -5.30
N PHE A 174 -6.84 -6.60 -4.77
CA PHE A 174 -7.15 -5.72 -3.63
C PHE A 174 -6.16 -5.87 -2.46
N GLU A 175 -5.71 -7.09 -2.19
CA GLU A 175 -4.73 -7.37 -1.14
C GLU A 175 -3.47 -6.50 -1.29
N ALA A 176 -2.92 -6.34 -2.50
CA ALA A 176 -1.76 -5.50 -2.74
C ALA A 176 -2.00 -4.04 -2.32
N THR A 177 -3.16 -3.48 -2.70
CA THR A 177 -3.57 -2.13 -2.29
C THR A 177 -3.71 -2.03 -0.78
N PHE A 178 -4.39 -3.01 -0.17
CA PHE A 178 -4.60 -3.05 1.28
C PHE A 178 -3.30 -3.06 2.06
N ARG A 179 -2.33 -3.88 1.63
CA ARG A 179 -1.00 -3.96 2.24
C ARG A 179 -0.29 -2.60 2.19
N VAL A 180 -0.29 -1.95 1.02
CA VAL A 180 0.31 -0.61 0.87
C VAL A 180 -0.34 0.41 1.81
N VAL A 181 -1.67 0.46 1.86
CA VAL A 181 -2.41 1.41 2.70
C VAL A 181 -2.15 1.16 4.20
N ALA A 182 -2.13 -0.10 4.62
CA ALA A 182 -1.91 -0.48 6.01
C ALA A 182 -0.47 -0.19 6.46
N TYR A 183 0.55 -0.56 5.67
CA TYR A 183 1.94 -0.21 5.99
C TYR A 183 2.22 1.30 5.91
N SER A 184 1.52 2.02 5.03
CA SER A 184 1.61 3.48 4.96
C SER A 184 1.09 4.17 6.22
N GLN A 185 0.42 3.48 7.15
CA GLN A 185 0.14 4.06 8.47
C GLN A 185 1.42 4.43 9.23
N ALA A 186 2.58 3.87 8.88
CA ALA A 186 3.88 4.25 9.43
C ALA A 186 4.18 5.75 9.31
N THR A 187 3.68 6.42 8.27
CA THR A 187 3.88 7.86 8.09
C THR A 187 3.15 8.70 9.12
N ARG A 188 2.17 8.12 9.81
CA ARG A 188 1.43 8.82 10.86
C ARG A 188 2.25 9.03 12.13
N ILE A 189 3.45 8.45 12.24
CA ILE A 189 4.37 8.75 13.35
C ILE A 189 4.69 10.25 13.47
N TRP A 190 4.57 11.01 12.39
CA TRP A 190 4.72 12.47 12.41
C TRP A 190 3.70 13.15 13.34
N SER A 191 2.55 12.52 13.66
CA SER A 191 1.54 13.06 14.59
C SER A 191 2.02 13.21 16.04
N ILE A 192 3.22 12.72 16.36
CA ILE A 192 3.89 13.04 17.63
C ILE A 192 4.17 14.54 17.73
N LEU A 193 4.42 15.22 16.60
CA LEU A 193 4.67 16.66 16.58
C LEU A 193 3.34 17.43 16.57
N PRO A 194 3.12 18.37 17.52
CA PRO A 194 1.93 19.21 17.52
C PRO A 194 1.90 20.12 16.30
N PHE A 195 0.70 20.50 15.84
CA PHE A 195 0.41 21.41 14.72
C PHE A 195 0.88 20.93 13.33
N ILE A 196 2.17 20.64 13.17
CA ILE A 196 2.81 20.30 11.89
C ILE A 196 2.78 18.80 11.59
N GLY A 197 2.61 17.96 12.61
CA GLY A 197 2.68 16.51 12.47
C GLY A 197 1.63 15.92 11.53
N SER A 198 0.38 16.36 11.66
CA SER A 198 -0.72 15.89 10.80
C SER A 198 -0.57 16.32 9.34
N PRO A 199 -0.29 17.59 9.01
CA PRO A 199 0.01 18.00 7.63
C PRO A 199 1.19 17.25 7.01
N ILE A 200 2.33 17.16 7.73
CA ILE A 200 3.51 16.43 7.26
C ILE A 200 3.16 14.96 7.01
N GLY A 201 2.48 14.34 7.97
CA GLY A 201 2.04 12.95 7.88
C GLY A 201 1.15 12.69 6.67
N TRP A 202 0.24 13.62 6.34
CA TRP A 202 -0.66 13.50 5.19
C TRP A 202 0.07 13.60 3.84
N VAL A 203 0.98 14.58 3.70
CA VAL A 203 1.81 14.72 2.49
C VAL A 203 2.71 13.49 2.34
N TRP A 204 3.39 13.08 3.41
CA TRP A 204 4.29 11.94 3.38
C TRP A 204 3.55 10.63 3.10
N ARG A 205 2.35 10.45 3.67
CA ARG A 205 1.48 9.30 3.38
C ARG A 205 1.16 9.21 1.89
N SER A 206 0.87 10.33 1.25
CA SER A 206 0.53 10.39 -0.17
C SER A 206 1.72 9.98 -1.04
N ILE A 207 2.92 10.50 -0.75
CA ILE A 207 4.16 10.13 -1.45
C ILE A 207 4.42 8.62 -1.32
N VAL A 208 4.39 8.11 -0.08
CA VAL A 208 4.64 6.70 0.22
C VAL A 208 3.61 5.78 -0.44
N GLN A 209 2.33 6.17 -0.47
CA GLN A 209 1.30 5.40 -1.16
C GLN A 209 1.47 5.42 -2.68
N ILE A 210 1.81 6.56 -3.28
CA ILE A 210 2.05 6.62 -4.72
C ILE A 210 3.19 5.67 -5.11
N ILE A 211 4.31 5.70 -4.38
CA ILE A 211 5.44 4.78 -4.57
C ILE A 211 4.99 3.34 -4.31
N GLY A 212 4.32 3.09 -3.19
CA GLY A 212 3.94 1.75 -2.78
C GLY A 212 2.95 1.09 -3.74
N LEU A 213 1.95 1.83 -4.22
CA LEU A 213 1.00 1.33 -5.21
C LEU A 213 1.68 1.09 -6.56
N LYS A 214 2.66 1.93 -6.92
CA LYS A 214 3.43 1.76 -8.16
C LYS A 214 4.18 0.43 -8.14
N GLU A 215 4.87 0.13 -7.04
CA GLU A 215 5.65 -1.09 -6.91
C GLU A 215 4.77 -2.32 -6.64
N ALA A 216 3.68 -2.16 -5.88
CA ALA A 216 2.76 -3.26 -5.57
C ALA A 216 1.89 -3.67 -6.76
N HIS A 217 1.50 -2.74 -7.64
CA HIS A 217 0.74 -3.03 -8.85
C HIS A 217 1.59 -3.04 -10.13
N GLU A 218 2.91 -2.92 -10.03
CA GLU A 218 3.83 -2.99 -11.18
C GLU A 218 3.35 -2.12 -12.35
N THR A 219 2.99 -0.87 -12.03
CA THR A 219 2.38 0.08 -12.97
C THR A 219 3.22 1.34 -13.08
N SER A 220 2.70 2.36 -13.75
CA SER A 220 3.37 3.66 -13.91
C SER A 220 2.88 4.68 -12.88
N TYR A 221 3.79 5.59 -12.48
CA TYR A 221 3.45 6.71 -11.59
C TYR A 221 2.32 7.56 -12.14
N LEU A 222 2.32 7.82 -13.46
CA LEU A 222 1.29 8.64 -14.11
C LEU A 222 -0.11 8.09 -13.85
N ARG A 223 -0.32 6.78 -14.04
CA ARG A 223 -1.66 6.18 -13.82
C ARG A 223 -2.11 6.31 -12.37
N ILE A 224 -1.20 6.18 -11.41
CA ILE A 224 -1.53 6.31 -9.98
C ILE A 224 -1.82 7.76 -9.62
N ILE A 225 -1.03 8.71 -10.12
CA ILE A 225 -1.29 10.14 -9.92
C ILE A 225 -2.65 10.51 -10.49
N VAL A 226 -2.97 10.06 -11.71
CA VAL A 226 -4.31 10.26 -12.30
C VAL A 226 -5.40 9.68 -11.40
N ALA A 227 -5.24 8.45 -10.88
CA ALA A 227 -6.20 7.87 -9.94
C ALA A 227 -6.42 8.73 -8.69
N PHE A 228 -5.34 9.30 -8.12
CA PHE A 228 -5.40 10.19 -6.95
C PHE A 228 -5.99 11.56 -7.27
N SER A 229 -5.88 12.04 -8.51
CA SER A 229 -6.49 13.30 -8.94
C SER A 229 -8.01 13.21 -9.12
N ILE A 230 -8.56 12.02 -9.36
CA ILE A 230 -10.00 11.83 -9.64
C ILE A 230 -10.90 12.37 -8.51
N PRO A 231 -10.70 12.01 -7.23
CA PRO A 231 -11.51 12.56 -6.14
C PRO A 231 -11.43 14.08 -6.03
N ILE A 232 -10.25 14.66 -6.29
CA ILE A 232 -10.03 16.11 -6.23
C ILE A 232 -10.80 16.80 -7.35
N VAL A 233 -10.69 16.31 -8.58
CA VAL A 233 -11.43 16.85 -9.73
C VAL A 233 -12.93 16.75 -9.51
N LEU A 234 -13.42 15.60 -9.02
CA LEU A 234 -14.84 15.40 -8.73
C LEU A 234 -15.34 16.37 -7.65
N LEU A 235 -14.56 16.59 -6.58
CA LEU A 235 -14.87 17.58 -5.56
C LEU A 235 -14.94 19.00 -6.13
N LEU A 236 -13.97 19.39 -6.96
CA LEU A 236 -13.95 20.71 -7.61
C LEU A 236 -15.18 20.92 -8.50
N LEU A 237 -15.58 19.92 -9.27
CA LEU A 237 -16.79 19.97 -10.11
C LEU A 237 -18.06 20.14 -9.26
N ILE A 238 -18.17 19.43 -8.13
CA ILE A 238 -19.31 19.58 -7.20
C ILE A 238 -19.36 20.99 -6.62
N VAL A 239 -18.23 21.54 -6.17
CA VAL A 239 -18.16 22.89 -5.60
C VAL A 239 -18.54 23.95 -6.64
N VAL A 240 -17.99 23.86 -7.86
CA VAL A 240 -18.34 24.79 -8.95
C VAL A 240 -19.82 24.70 -9.30
N GLY A 241 -20.38 23.48 -9.37
CA GLY A 241 -21.80 23.27 -9.60
C GLY A 241 -22.69 23.86 -8.50
N ALA A 242 -22.31 23.67 -7.22
CA ALA A 242 -23.02 24.23 -6.08
C ALA A 242 -22.99 25.76 -6.08
N VAL A 243 -21.83 26.37 -6.35
CA VAL A 243 -21.69 27.82 -6.45
C VAL A 243 -22.55 28.37 -7.59
N PHE A 244 -22.51 27.74 -8.77
CA PHE A 244 -23.34 28.13 -9.90
C PHE A 244 -24.84 28.05 -9.57
N PHE A 245 -25.27 26.95 -8.94
CA PHE A 245 -26.66 26.77 -8.50
C PHE A 245 -27.10 27.88 -7.52
N ILE A 246 -26.27 28.18 -6.52
CA ILE A 246 -26.55 29.24 -5.54
C ILE A 246 -26.66 30.61 -6.23
N ILE A 247 -25.70 30.95 -7.12
CA ILE A 247 -25.72 32.22 -7.85
C ILE A 247 -26.99 32.32 -8.71
N SER A 248 -27.35 31.24 -9.42
CA SER A 248 -28.55 31.22 -10.27
C SER A 248 -29.85 31.44 -9.47
N HIS A 249 -29.90 30.98 -8.21
CA HIS A 249 -31.06 31.15 -7.34
C HIS A 249 -31.13 32.52 -6.66
N ILE A 250 -29.98 33.18 -6.46
CA ILE A 250 -29.93 34.56 -5.92
C ILE A 250 -30.28 35.59 -7.02
N MET A 251 -29.98 35.27 -8.28
CA MET A 251 -30.22 36.17 -9.43
C MET A 251 -31.62 36.02 -10.05
N ALA A 252 -32.38 34.99 -9.69
CA ALA A 252 -33.75 34.75 -10.14
C ALA A 252 -34.77 35.36 -9.17
#